data_AF-A0A502FD66-F1
#
_entry.id   AF-A0A502FD66-F1
#
_cell.length_a   1.000
_cell.length_b   1.000
_cell.length_c   1.000
_cell.angle_alpha   90.00
_cell.angle_beta   90.00
_cell.angle_gamma   90.00
#
_symmetry.space_group_name_H-M   'P 1'
#
loop_
_entity.id
_entity.type
_entity.pdbx_description
1 polymer ?
#
loop_
_entity_poly.entity_id
_entity_poly.type
_entity_poly.pdbx_seq_one_letter_code
_entity_poly.pdbx_strand_id
1 'polypeptide(L)'
;MPEGGEEVEIRDASRGGAALASAWEPAPGTPLEMAVPGLDGTLPARVVRSGNGAVAIAFRQDTTSMGLADRMLERIAGPPLAA
;
A
#
# COMPACT_ATOMS: atom_id res chain seq x y z
N MET A 1 -4.74 -8.45 20.71
CA MET A 1 -4.67 -7.53 19.55
C MET A 1 -5.84 -7.92 18.66
N PRO A 2 -6.74 -7.02 18.24
CA PRO A 2 -7.78 -7.43 17.31
C PRO A 2 -7.10 -7.87 16.01
N GLU A 3 -7.38 -9.10 15.59
CA GLU A 3 -6.99 -9.69 14.30
C GLU A 3 -7.86 -9.07 13.17
N GLY A 4 -7.89 -7.75 13.09
CA GLY A 4 -8.74 -7.01 12.15
C GLY A 4 -7.89 -6.28 11.13
N GLY A 5 -7.76 -6.84 9.92
CA GLY A 5 -7.35 -6.07 8.76
C GLY A 5 -8.53 -5.20 8.28
N GLU A 6 -8.24 -3.98 7.81
CA GLU A 6 -9.21 -3.14 7.12
C GLU A 6 -8.99 -3.30 5.60
N GLU A 7 -10.05 -3.61 4.86
CA GLU A 7 -10.01 -3.53 3.39
C GLU A 7 -10.20 -2.07 2.98
N VAL A 8 -9.27 -1.53 2.20
CA VAL A 8 -9.22 -0.12 1.83
C VAL A 8 -8.87 0.03 0.36
N GLU A 9 -9.35 1.09 -0.28
CA GLU A 9 -9.02 1.38 -1.68
C GLU A 9 -7.65 2.07 -1.77
N ILE A 10 -6.86 1.69 -2.78
CA ILE A 10 -5.64 2.41 -3.16
C ILE A 10 -6.06 3.60 -4.04
N ARG A 11 -5.80 4.82 -3.59
CA ARG A 11 -6.10 6.06 -4.35
C ARG A 11 -5.00 6.41 -5.34
N ASP A 12 -3.76 6.19 -4.94
CA ASP A 12 -2.56 6.46 -5.73
C ASP A 12 -1.45 5.51 -5.28
N ALA A 13 -0.62 5.08 -6.23
CA ALA A 13 0.48 4.18 -5.95
C ALA A 13 1.70 4.53 -6.81
N SER A 14 2.86 4.45 -6.17
CA SER A 14 4.17 4.57 -6.79
C SER A 14 5.06 3.44 -6.32
N ARG A 15 6.27 3.36 -6.88
CA ARG A 15 7.25 2.37 -6.45
C ARG A 15 7.69 2.53 -4.99
N GLY A 16 7.60 3.74 -4.45
CA GLY A 16 8.04 4.05 -3.09
C GLY A 16 6.95 3.93 -2.03
N GLY A 17 5.67 3.92 -2.42
CA GLY A 17 4.57 3.98 -1.47
C GLY A 17 3.21 4.18 -2.14
N ALA A 18 2.17 4.31 -1.32
CA ALA A 18 0.79 4.46 -1.76
C ALA A 18 -0.02 5.38 -0.84
N ALA A 19 -1.14 5.88 -1.35
CA ALA A 19 -2.17 6.57 -0.60
C ALA A 19 -3.42 5.68 -0.51
N LEU A 20 -3.89 5.40 0.71
CA LEU A 20 -5.04 4.55 1.00
C LEU A 20 -6.25 5.40 1.40
N ALA A 21 -7.45 5.03 0.93
CA ALA A 21 -8.71 5.61 1.37
C ALA A 21 -9.14 4.95 2.70
N SER A 22 -8.81 5.57 3.82
CA SER A 22 -9.21 5.08 5.15
C SER A 22 -9.47 6.25 6.11
N ALA A 23 -10.44 6.08 7.00
CA ALA A 23 -10.70 7.00 8.10
C ALA A 23 -9.82 6.70 9.33
N TRP A 24 -9.02 5.63 9.27
CA TRP A 24 -8.02 5.32 10.29
C TRP A 24 -6.92 6.38 10.30
N GLU A 25 -6.64 6.95 11.47
CA GLU A 25 -5.61 7.99 11.64
C GLU A 25 -4.44 7.53 12.52
N PRO A 26 -3.62 6.57 12.06
CA PRO A 26 -2.45 6.12 12.81
C PRO A 26 -1.36 7.19 12.85
N ALA A 27 -0.55 7.18 13.91
CA ALA A 27 0.61 8.05 14.02
C ALA A 27 1.63 7.77 12.88
N PRO A 28 2.33 8.80 12.35
CA PRO A 28 3.48 8.59 11.48
C PRO A 28 4.51 7.67 12.14
N GLY A 29 5.08 6.75 11.36
CA GLY A 29 6.00 5.75 11.85
C GLY A 29 5.36 4.40 12.20
N THR A 30 4.03 4.33 12.29
CA THR A 30 3.30 3.09 12.54
C THR A 30 3.63 2.05 11.45
N PRO A 31 4.13 0.85 11.82
CA PRO A 31 4.34 -0.22 10.86
C PRO A 31 3.00 -0.84 10.45
N LEU A 32 2.89 -1.24 9.19
CA LEU A 32 1.75 -1.98 8.67
C LEU A 32 2.22 -3.01 7.64
N GLU A 33 1.39 -4.02 7.44
CA GLU A 33 1.54 -5.01 6.38
C GLU A 33 0.33 -4.91 5.47
N MET A 34 0.56 -4.80 4.17
CA MET A 34 -0.51 -4.72 3.18
C MET A 34 -0.60 -6.04 2.42
N ALA A 35 -1.74 -6.71 2.51
CA ALA A 35 -2.08 -7.80 1.61
C ALA A 35 -2.74 -7.21 0.36
N VAL A 36 -2.26 -7.57 -0.83
CA VAL A 36 -2.84 -7.12 -2.10
C VAL A 36 -3.46 -8.32 -2.81
N PRO A 37 -4.72 -8.26 -3.23
CA PRO A 37 -5.36 -9.36 -3.95
C PRO A 37 -4.55 -9.82 -5.17
N GLY A 38 -4.17 -11.10 -5.16
CA GLY A 38 -3.39 -11.74 -6.23
C GLY A 38 -1.88 -11.42 -6.23
N LEU A 39 -1.35 -10.85 -5.15
CA LEU A 39 0.07 -10.94 -4.84
C LEU A 39 0.29 -11.99 -3.75
N ASP A 40 1.34 -12.79 -3.91
CA ASP A 40 1.78 -13.71 -2.87
C ASP A 40 2.60 -12.94 -1.82
N GLY A 41 2.13 -12.97 -0.57
CA GLY A 41 2.78 -12.33 0.58
C GLY A 41 2.23 -10.95 0.94
N THR A 42 2.82 -10.34 1.97
CA THR A 42 2.47 -9.00 2.45
C THR A 42 3.56 -8.00 2.10
N LEU A 43 3.16 -6.77 1.76
CA LEU A 43 4.08 -5.67 1.49
C LEU A 43 4.27 -4.85 2.79
N PRO A 44 5.42 -4.96 3.47
CA PRO A 44 5.68 -4.19 4.67
C PRO A 44 5.83 -2.70 4.33
N ALA A 45 5.15 -1.88 5.12
CA ALA A 45 5.13 -0.45 4.93
C ALA A 45 5.09 0.30 6.28
N ARG A 46 5.20 1.62 6.19
CA ARG A 46 5.14 2.52 7.34
C ARG A 46 4.29 3.73 7.00
N VAL A 47 3.43 4.13 7.93
CA VAL A 47 2.66 5.37 7.79
C VAL A 47 3.61 6.55 7.74
N VAL A 48 3.50 7.38 6.71
CA VAL A 48 4.22 8.66 6.63
C VAL A 48 3.34 9.84 7.05
N ARG A 49 2.02 9.74 6.80
CA ARG A 49 1.02 10.73 7.16
C ARG A 49 -0.37 10.10 7.19
N SER A 50 -1.23 10.57 8.07
CA SER A 50 -2.66 10.24 8.08
C SER A 50 -3.50 11.51 8.25
N GLY A 51 -4.75 11.46 7.82
CA GLY A 51 -5.73 12.53 7.97
C GLY A 51 -6.52 12.81 6.68
N ASN A 52 -7.61 13.56 6.82
CA ASN A 52 -8.52 13.90 5.70
C ASN A 52 -9.05 12.65 4.97
N GLY A 53 -9.32 11.57 5.71
CA GLY A 53 -9.78 10.30 5.15
C GLY A 53 -8.76 9.63 4.22
N ALA A 54 -7.47 9.84 4.46
CA ALA A 54 -6.38 9.21 3.73
C ALA A 54 -5.25 8.75 4.68
N VAL A 55 -4.59 7.65 4.33
CA VAL A 55 -3.34 7.20 4.96
C VAL A 55 -2.28 7.07 3.87
N ALA A 56 -1.23 7.88 3.97
CA ALA A 56 -0.06 7.77 3.10
C ALA A 56 0.95 6.82 3.74
N ILE A 57 1.46 5.88 2.96
CA ILE A 57 2.40 4.85 3.39
C ILE A 57 3.63 4.84 2.50
N ALA A 58 4.79 4.52 3.08
CA ALA A 58 6.01 4.22 2.35
C ALA A 58 6.33 2.73 2.48
N PHE A 59 6.63 2.09 1.35
CA PHE A 59 7.06 0.69 1.32
C PHE A 59 8.48 0.55 1.84
N ARG A 60 8.77 -0.59 2.46
CA ARG A 60 10.13 -0.94 2.84
C ARG A 60 11.03 -0.99 1.61
N GLN A 61 12.19 -0.34 1.68
CA GLN A 61 13.12 -0.18 0.55
C GLN A 61 14.19 -1.29 0.54
N ASP A 62 13.76 -2.55 0.57
CA ASP A 62 14.63 -3.71 0.32
C ASP A 62 14.23 -4.45 -0.95
N THR A 63 15.14 -5.26 -1.50
CA THR A 63 14.96 -5.92 -2.80
C THR A 63 13.67 -6.74 -2.88
N THR A 64 13.30 -7.45 -1.81
CA THR A 64 12.09 -8.27 -1.76
C THR A 64 10.83 -7.41 -1.82
N SER A 65 10.77 -6.38 -0.98
CA SER A 65 9.62 -5.48 -0.89
C SER A 65 9.45 -4.65 -2.17
N MET A 66 10.56 -4.21 -2.76
CA MET A 66 10.54 -3.48 -4.04
C MET A 66 10.07 -4.36 -5.20
N GLY A 67 10.44 -5.65 -5.23
CA GLY A 67 9.90 -6.58 -6.22
C GLY A 67 8.39 -6.84 -6.07
N LEU A 68 7.88 -6.85 -4.84
CA LEU A 68 6.44 -6.91 -4.59
C LEU A 68 5.72 -5.62 -4.98
N ALA A 69 6.31 -4.45 -4.70
CA ALA A 69 5.78 -3.16 -5.12
C ALA A 69 5.72 -3.04 -6.65
N ASP A 70 6.73 -3.51 -7.37
CA ASP A 70 6.75 -3.54 -8.84
C ASP A 70 5.60 -4.40 -9.39
N ARG A 71 5.40 -5.61 -8.85
CA ARG A 71 4.28 -6.49 -9.24
C ARG A 71 2.91 -5.90 -8.88
N MET A 72 2.81 -5.17 -7.76
CA MET A 72 1.60 -4.45 -7.38
C MET A 72 1.23 -3.41 -8.44
N LEU A 73 2.21 -2.60 -8.87
CA LEU A 73 2.00 -1.54 -9.86
C LEU A 73 1.62 -2.10 -11.22
N GLU A 74 2.27 -3.18 -11.67
CA GLU A 74 1.92 -3.87 -12.92
C GLU A 74 0.45 -4.32 -12.94
N ARG A 75 -0.10 -4.71 -11.78
CA ARG A 75 -1.50 -5.12 -11.65
C ARG A 75 -2.46 -3.93 -11.65
N ILE A 76 -2.12 -2.84 -10.95
CA ILE A 76 -2.97 -1.65 -10.86
C ILE A 76 -3.03 -0.91 -12.19
N ALA A 77 -1.92 -0.85 -12.93
CA ALA A 77 -1.85 -0.15 -14.21
C ALA A 77 -2.78 -0.74 -15.28
N GLY A 78 -3.23 -1.98 -15.11
CA GLY A 78 -4.06 -2.69 -16.09
C GLY A 78 -3.34 -2.89 -17.43
N PRO A 79 -4.02 -3.48 -18.43
CA PRO A 79 -3.47 -3.51 -19.79
C PRO A 79 -3.33 -2.06 -20.30
N PRO A 80 -2.29 -1.76 -21.09
CA PRO A 80 -2.16 -0.44 -21.71
C PRO A 80 -3.44 -0.12 -22.47
N LEU A 81 -3.95 1.12 -22.35
CA LEU A 81 -5.07 1.55 -23.18
C LEU A 81 -4.68 1.30 -24.64
N ALA A 82 -5.47 0.46 -25.32
CA ALA A 82 -5.30 0.24 -26.74
C ALA A 82 -5.46 1.60 -27.44
N ALA A 83 -4.42 1.99 -28.19
CA ALA A 83 -4.37 3.22 -28.96
C ALA A 83 -5.26 3.15 -30.21
#